data_AF-A0A832Y3T6-F1
#
_entry.id   AF-A0A832Y3T6-F1
#
_cell.length_a   1.000
_cell.length_b   1.000
_cell.length_c   1.000
_cell.angle_alpha   90.00
_cell.angle_beta   90.00
_cell.angle_gamma   90.00
#
_symmetry.space_group_name_H-M   'P 1'
#
loop_
_entity.id
_entity.type
_entity.pdbx_description
1 polymer ?
#
loop_
_entity_poly.entity_id
_entity_poly.type
_entity_poly.pdbx_seq_one_letter_code
_entity_poly.pdbx_strand_id
1 'polypeptide(L)'
;MLDTVIHIEKGKVHEVLELKMVVRAPTGMESDLSRPVIEIKRFPSGELTHEMFAFGSEIAVVPVSGKAGEGGSPAWRMAGEELKREATRLTGISILHVKFLTDASADIFVDDSAIGAMVGPGGAAIRSLEKDVGGIKLNVKSVTELPRALRKKVERDSWGGGDSDEWRSRSGRQWEHSGGKRKGHGKGGKRGGRGRR
;
A
#
# COMPACT_ATOMS: atom_id res chain seq x y z
N MET A 1 14.70 -32.27 -6.09
CA MET A 1 13.36 -31.68 -6.26
C MET A 1 13.03 -30.97 -4.96
N LEU A 2 12.68 -29.69 -5.01
CA LEU A 2 12.21 -28.92 -3.86
C LEU A 2 10.76 -28.56 -4.11
N ASP A 3 9.89 -28.92 -3.18
CA ASP A 3 8.43 -28.82 -3.29
C ASP A 3 7.83 -28.02 -2.13
N THR A 4 8.38 -28.17 -0.92
CA THR A 4 7.89 -27.52 0.29
C THR A 4 9.04 -26.86 1.07
N VAL A 5 8.82 -25.63 1.55
CA VAL A 5 9.71 -24.92 2.47
C VAL A 5 8.95 -24.66 3.78
N ILE A 6 9.57 -25.03 4.91
CA ILE A 6 8.99 -24.84 6.24
C ILE A 6 9.87 -23.87 7.02
N HIS A 7 9.30 -22.71 7.37
CA HIS A 7 9.96 -21.74 8.23
C HIS A 7 9.61 -22.03 9.69
N ILE A 8 10.62 -22.31 10.50
CA ILE A 8 10.47 -22.58 11.93
C ILE A 8 11.02 -21.39 12.72
N GLU A 9 10.21 -20.82 13.60
CA GLU A 9 10.60 -19.75 14.51
C GLU A 9 10.28 -20.16 15.96
N LYS A 10 11.25 -20.03 16.87
CA LYS A 10 11.07 -20.36 18.30
C LYS A 10 10.50 -21.77 18.55
N GLY A 11 10.90 -22.75 17.73
CA GLY A 11 10.44 -24.13 17.83
C GLY A 11 8.99 -24.37 17.36
N LYS A 12 8.36 -23.39 16.71
CA LYS A 12 7.03 -23.51 16.10
C LYS A 12 7.11 -23.28 14.60
N VAL A 13 6.24 -23.94 13.84
CA VAL A 13 6.07 -23.68 12.41
C VAL A 13 5.46 -22.29 12.26
N HIS A 14 6.23 -21.35 11.70
CA HIS A 14 5.80 -19.99 11.43
C HIS A 14 5.07 -19.92 10.09
N GLU A 15 5.64 -20.53 9.04
CA GLU A 15 4.97 -20.64 7.74
C GLU A 15 5.38 -21.88 6.96
N VAL A 16 4.49 -22.29 6.05
CA VAL A 16 4.73 -23.35 5.08
C VAL A 16 4.52 -22.75 3.69
N LEU A 17 5.50 -22.91 2.82
CA LEU A 17 5.48 -22.46 1.43
C LEU A 17 5.53 -23.67 0.51
N GLU A 18 4.64 -23.70 -0.47
CA GLU A 18 4.56 -24.68 -1.54
C GLU A 18 5.15 -24.09 -2.83
N LEU A 19 5.98 -24.85 -3.51
CA LEU A 19 6.63 -24.45 -4.75
C LEU A 19 6.05 -25.25 -5.91
N LYS A 20 5.50 -24.56 -6.91
CA LYS A 20 4.95 -25.19 -8.10
C LYS A 20 5.57 -24.61 -9.36
N MET A 21 6.09 -25.47 -10.22
CA MET A 21 6.60 -25.05 -11.53
C MET A 21 5.45 -24.89 -12.52
N VAL A 22 5.41 -23.77 -13.21
CA VAL A 22 4.44 -23.44 -14.25
C VAL A 22 5.14 -22.80 -15.44
N VAL A 23 4.57 -22.93 -16.64
CA VAL A 23 5.07 -22.24 -17.84
C VAL A 23 4.16 -21.04 -18.08
N ARG A 24 4.68 -19.83 -17.87
CA ARG A 24 3.96 -18.57 -18.10
C ARG A 24 4.92 -17.39 -18.25
N ALA A 25 4.40 -16.23 -18.64
CA ALA A 25 5.15 -14.98 -18.57
C ALA A 25 5.28 -14.53 -17.10
N PRO A 26 6.49 -14.17 -16.61
CA PRO A 26 6.65 -13.60 -15.28
C PRO A 26 5.87 -12.29 -15.10
N THR A 27 5.46 -11.99 -13.87
CA THR A 27 4.73 -10.75 -13.56
C THR A 27 5.58 -9.52 -13.93
N GLY A 28 5.03 -8.64 -14.79
CA GLY A 28 5.67 -7.37 -15.18
C GLY A 28 6.50 -7.41 -16.47
N MET A 29 6.47 -8.50 -17.25
CA MET A 29 7.15 -8.60 -18.56
C MET A 29 6.15 -8.88 -19.70
N GLU A 30 6.42 -8.40 -20.93
CA GLU A 30 5.58 -8.70 -22.11
C GLU A 30 5.63 -10.19 -22.50
N SER A 31 4.50 -10.68 -23.02
CA SER A 31 4.07 -12.08 -23.00
C SER A 31 4.70 -13.03 -24.03
N ASP A 32 5.56 -12.55 -24.94
CA ASP A 32 5.98 -13.35 -26.10
C ASP A 32 7.09 -14.39 -25.80
N LEU A 33 7.48 -14.53 -24.53
CA LEU A 33 8.50 -15.48 -24.08
C LEU A 33 7.97 -16.29 -22.90
N SER A 34 7.16 -17.31 -23.18
CA SER A 34 6.76 -18.29 -22.15
C SER A 34 8.01 -18.97 -21.59
N ARG A 35 8.23 -18.84 -20.28
CA ARG A 35 9.39 -19.37 -19.57
C ARG A 35 8.96 -20.23 -18.39
N PRO A 36 9.82 -21.14 -17.92
CA PRO A 36 9.60 -21.83 -16.66
C PRO A 36 9.67 -20.82 -15.51
N VAL A 37 8.58 -20.71 -14.75
CA VAL A 37 8.45 -19.88 -13.54
C VAL A 37 8.08 -20.79 -12.37
N ILE A 38 8.67 -20.56 -11.20
CA ILE A 38 8.30 -21.23 -9.96
C ILE A 38 7.41 -20.30 -9.17
N GLU A 39 6.17 -20.72 -8.94
CA GLU A 39 5.20 -20.08 -8.05
C GLU A 39 5.47 -20.51 -6.60
N ILE A 40 5.67 -19.55 -5.69
CA ILE A 40 5.79 -19.80 -4.25
C ILE A 40 4.49 -19.40 -3.54
N LYS A 41 3.74 -20.38 -3.06
CA LYS A 41 2.43 -20.19 -2.42
C LYS A 41 2.48 -20.46 -0.93
N ARG A 42 1.70 -19.74 -0.13
CA ARG A 42 1.56 -20.00 1.31
C ARG A 42 0.50 -21.06 1.58
N PHE A 43 0.85 -22.15 2.25
CA PHE A 43 -0.11 -23.13 2.75
C PHE A 43 -0.69 -22.69 4.13
N PRO A 44 -1.99 -22.89 4.40
CA PRO A 44 -3.02 -23.48 3.52
C PRO A 44 -3.73 -22.49 2.59
N SER A 45 -3.41 -21.19 2.68
CA SER A 45 -4.12 -20.13 1.95
C SER A 45 -4.05 -20.23 0.42
N GLY A 46 -3.03 -20.88 -0.13
CA GLY A 46 -2.75 -20.90 -1.57
C GLY A 46 -2.29 -19.55 -2.15
N GLU A 47 -2.06 -18.54 -1.30
CA GLU A 47 -1.67 -17.20 -1.72
C GLU A 47 -0.29 -17.20 -2.37
N LEU A 48 -0.20 -16.76 -3.64
CA LEU A 48 1.07 -16.58 -4.33
C LEU A 48 1.82 -15.40 -3.70
N THR A 49 2.97 -15.68 -3.13
CA THR A 49 3.79 -14.68 -2.42
C THR A 49 4.91 -14.15 -3.32
N HIS A 50 5.58 -15.06 -4.02
CA HIS A 50 6.72 -14.79 -4.88
C HIS A 50 6.68 -15.64 -6.14
N GLU A 51 7.35 -15.15 -7.17
CA GLU A 51 7.75 -15.88 -8.35
C GLU A 51 9.26 -15.99 -8.38
N MET A 52 9.77 -17.14 -8.81
CA MET A 52 11.18 -17.30 -9.13
C MET A 52 11.33 -17.64 -10.61
N PHE A 53 12.23 -16.97 -11.30
CA PHE A 53 12.57 -17.27 -12.69
C PHE A 53 14.02 -16.90 -13.00
N ALA A 54 14.55 -17.48 -14.07
CA ALA A 54 15.88 -17.16 -14.56
C ALA A 54 15.86 -15.91 -15.44
N PHE A 55 16.70 -14.93 -15.11
CA PHE A 55 16.94 -13.73 -15.89
C PHE A 55 18.40 -13.73 -16.37
N GLY A 56 18.60 -14.11 -17.64
CA GLY A 56 19.96 -14.30 -18.18
C GLY A 56 20.67 -15.45 -17.47
N SER A 57 21.76 -15.13 -16.76
CA SER A 57 22.55 -16.08 -15.97
C SER A 57 22.23 -16.08 -14.47
N GLU A 58 21.29 -15.25 -14.03
CA GLU A 58 20.95 -15.07 -12.60
C GLU A 58 19.52 -15.57 -12.30
N ILE A 59 19.29 -15.93 -11.03
CA ILE A 59 17.95 -16.31 -10.55
C ILE A 59 17.35 -15.12 -9.81
N ALA A 60 16.20 -14.64 -10.30
CA ALA A 60 15.44 -13.57 -9.68
C ALA A 60 14.33 -14.16 -8.81
N VAL A 61 14.14 -13.61 -7.61
CA VAL A 61 12.99 -13.88 -6.73
C VAL A 61 12.20 -12.60 -6.62
N VAL A 62 11.03 -12.57 -7.24
CA VAL A 62 10.19 -11.37 -7.35
C VAL A 62 8.94 -11.55 -6.50
N PRO A 63 8.66 -10.65 -5.55
CA PRO A 63 7.39 -10.67 -4.84
C PRO A 63 6.27 -10.32 -5.82
N VAL A 64 5.27 -11.19 -5.97
CA VAL A 64 4.08 -10.88 -6.78
C VAL A 64 3.15 -9.92 -6.05
N SER A 65 3.26 -9.88 -4.73
CA SER A 65 2.68 -8.84 -3.91
C SER A 65 3.64 -7.65 -3.88
N GLY A 66 3.56 -6.81 -4.92
CA GLY A 66 4.15 -5.48 -4.86
C GLY A 66 3.63 -4.76 -3.61
N LYS A 67 4.48 -4.65 -2.59
CA LYS A 67 4.23 -3.98 -1.30
C LYS A 67 2.95 -4.42 -0.60
N ALA A 68 3.09 -5.41 0.29
CA ALA A 68 2.25 -5.65 1.46
C ALA A 68 0.92 -4.87 1.46
N GLY A 69 -0.01 -5.35 0.62
CA GLY A 69 -1.44 -5.20 0.86
C GLY A 69 -2.30 -4.35 -0.08
N GLU A 70 -1.75 -3.49 -0.95
CA GLU A 70 -2.59 -2.69 -1.87
C GLU A 70 -2.95 -3.42 -3.18
N GLY A 71 -2.38 -4.61 -3.41
CA GLY A 71 -2.77 -5.55 -4.46
C GLY A 71 -3.10 -4.92 -5.81
N GLY A 72 -2.09 -4.69 -6.65
CA GLY A 72 -2.34 -4.39 -8.06
C GLY A 72 -1.19 -3.76 -8.82
N SER A 73 -1.37 -3.65 -10.14
CA SER A 73 -0.53 -2.82 -11.00
C SER A 73 -0.59 -1.35 -10.55
N PRO A 74 0.40 -0.50 -10.89
CA PRO A 74 0.32 0.94 -10.63
C PRO A 74 -0.97 1.58 -11.16
N ALA A 75 -1.49 1.07 -12.27
CA ALA A 75 -2.78 1.48 -12.84
C ALA A 75 -3.96 1.14 -11.92
N TRP A 76 -4.02 -0.08 -11.37
CA TRP A 76 -5.06 -0.47 -10.42
C TRP A 76 -5.01 0.32 -9.12
N ARG A 77 -3.81 0.71 -8.65
CA ARG A 77 -3.69 1.59 -7.48
C ARG A 77 -4.29 2.97 -7.77
N MET A 78 -4.04 3.54 -8.94
CA MET A 78 -4.64 4.81 -9.34
C MET A 78 -6.16 4.70 -9.50
N ALA A 79 -6.64 3.61 -10.13
CA ALA A 79 -8.06 3.32 -10.25
C ALA A 79 -8.73 3.13 -8.88
N GLY A 80 -8.05 2.48 -7.93
CA GLY A 80 -8.55 2.27 -6.56
C GLY A 80 -8.73 3.59 -5.80
N GLU A 81 -7.79 4.51 -5.93
CA GLU A 81 -7.91 5.85 -5.33
C GLU A 81 -9.05 6.67 -5.94
N GLU A 82 -9.24 6.58 -7.26
CA GLU A 82 -10.35 7.28 -7.92
C GLU A 82 -11.70 6.67 -7.54
N LEU A 83 -11.81 5.34 -7.52
CA LEU A 83 -13.01 4.63 -7.09
C LEU A 83 -13.35 4.95 -5.63
N LYS A 84 -12.35 5.04 -4.75
CA LYS A 84 -12.52 5.49 -3.36
C LYS A 84 -13.10 6.90 -3.29
N ARG A 85 -12.54 7.86 -4.05
CA ARG A 85 -13.01 9.25 -4.08
C ARG A 85 -14.45 9.34 -4.56
N GLU A 86 -14.76 8.69 -5.67
CA GLU A 86 -16.07 8.76 -6.29
C GLU A 86 -17.13 8.07 -5.44
N ALA A 87 -16.84 6.88 -4.92
CA ALA A 87 -17.79 6.16 -4.09
C ALA A 87 -18.03 6.86 -2.73
N THR A 88 -17.01 7.50 -2.14
CA THR A 88 -17.23 8.37 -0.97
C THR A 88 -18.05 9.61 -1.30
N ARG A 89 -17.85 10.22 -2.48
CA ARG A 89 -18.63 11.38 -2.94
C ARG A 89 -20.11 11.05 -3.15
N LEU A 90 -20.41 9.89 -3.75
CA LEU A 90 -21.77 9.47 -4.07
C LEU A 90 -22.54 8.96 -2.85
N THR A 91 -21.88 8.19 -1.98
CA THR A 91 -22.54 7.56 -0.82
C THR A 91 -22.47 8.39 0.45
N GLY A 92 -21.52 9.34 0.53
CA GLY A 92 -21.18 10.04 1.77
C GLY A 92 -20.48 9.15 2.82
N ILE A 93 -20.16 7.90 2.47
CA ILE A 93 -19.53 6.93 3.37
C ILE A 93 -18.02 6.95 3.16
N SER A 94 -17.26 6.97 4.26
CA SER A 94 -15.81 6.89 4.20
C SER A 94 -15.38 5.49 3.76
N ILE A 95 -14.73 5.41 2.59
CA ILE A 95 -14.10 4.19 2.12
C ILE A 95 -12.64 4.21 2.52
N LEU A 96 -12.23 3.19 3.24
CA LEU A 96 -10.91 3.12 3.83
C LEU A 96 -9.90 2.66 2.78
N HIS A 97 -10.22 1.59 2.06
CA HIS A 97 -9.34 1.03 1.03
C HIS A 97 -10.13 0.34 -0.08
N VAL A 98 -9.54 0.27 -1.28
CA VAL A 98 -10.11 -0.42 -2.43
C VAL A 98 -9.03 -1.27 -3.06
N LYS A 99 -9.36 -2.54 -3.33
CA LYS A 99 -8.47 -3.50 -3.96
C LYS A 99 -9.14 -4.10 -5.18
N PHE A 100 -8.52 -3.99 -6.34
CA PHE A 100 -9.00 -4.65 -7.54
C PHE A 100 -8.65 -6.14 -7.51
N LEU A 101 -9.65 -6.98 -7.81
CA LEU A 101 -9.47 -8.43 -8.01
C LEU A 101 -9.26 -8.73 -9.49
N THR A 102 -10.03 -8.07 -10.35
CA THR A 102 -9.98 -8.15 -11.81
C THR A 102 -10.32 -6.78 -12.39
N ASP A 103 -10.18 -6.59 -13.70
CA ASP A 103 -10.55 -5.32 -14.35
C ASP A 103 -12.05 -4.98 -14.24
N ALA A 104 -12.90 -5.95 -13.87
CA ALA A 104 -14.34 -5.81 -13.72
C ALA A 104 -14.85 -6.03 -12.28
N SER A 105 -13.97 -6.27 -11.30
CA SER A 105 -14.38 -6.49 -9.91
C SER A 105 -13.38 -5.94 -8.90
N ALA A 106 -13.91 -5.27 -7.88
CA ALA A 106 -13.14 -4.69 -6.78
C ALA A 106 -13.75 -5.01 -5.42
N ASP A 107 -12.87 -5.21 -4.44
CA ASP A 107 -13.21 -5.27 -3.03
C ASP A 107 -13.07 -3.87 -2.42
N ILE A 108 -14.12 -3.41 -1.74
CA ILE A 108 -14.15 -2.15 -1.01
C ILE A 108 -14.14 -2.46 0.48
N PHE A 109 -13.22 -1.84 1.20
CA PHE A 109 -13.08 -1.98 2.65
C PHE A 109 -13.64 -0.74 3.35
N VAL A 110 -14.60 -0.98 4.23
CA VAL A 110 -15.28 0.04 5.03
C VAL A 110 -15.30 -0.35 6.50
N ASP A 111 -15.64 0.62 7.36
CA ASP A 111 -15.95 0.34 8.75
C ASP A 111 -17.18 -0.58 8.88
N ASP A 112 -17.18 -1.42 9.91
CA ASP A 112 -18.24 -2.41 10.16
C ASP A 112 -19.63 -1.78 10.27
N SER A 113 -19.69 -0.57 10.83
CA SER A 113 -20.92 0.21 10.97
C SER A 113 -21.49 0.67 9.62
N ALA A 114 -20.65 0.81 8.61
CA ALA A 114 -21.00 1.36 7.30
C ALA A 114 -21.39 0.30 6.26
N ILE A 115 -21.09 -0.99 6.51
CA ILE A 115 -21.41 -2.10 5.59
C ILE A 115 -22.91 -2.13 5.26
N GLY A 116 -23.77 -2.03 6.28
CA GLY A 116 -25.21 -2.06 6.09
C GLY A 116 -25.73 -0.89 5.25
N ALA A 117 -25.20 0.30 5.47
CA ALA A 117 -25.56 1.50 4.71
C ALA A 117 -25.07 1.43 3.25
N MET A 118 -23.87 0.89 3.04
CA MET A 118 -23.26 0.75 1.71
C MET A 118 -24.01 -0.27 0.84
N VAL A 119 -24.48 -1.38 1.41
CA VAL A 119 -25.28 -2.37 0.69
C VAL A 119 -26.72 -1.87 0.48
N GLY A 120 -27.32 -1.27 1.51
CA GLY A 120 -28.70 -0.79 1.52
C GLY A 120 -29.76 -1.90 1.52
N PRO A 121 -31.05 -1.56 1.67
CA PRO A 121 -32.14 -2.54 1.72
C PRO A 121 -32.19 -3.38 0.44
N GLY A 122 -32.06 -4.71 0.59
CA GLY A 122 -32.08 -5.64 -0.55
C GLY A 122 -30.94 -5.47 -1.56
N GLY A 123 -29.86 -4.76 -1.19
CA GLY A 123 -28.73 -4.48 -2.08
C GLY A 123 -28.98 -3.37 -3.11
N ALA A 124 -30.02 -2.54 -2.93
CA ALA A 124 -30.36 -1.50 -3.89
C ALA A 124 -29.28 -0.39 -3.98
N ALA A 125 -28.65 -0.03 -2.85
CA ALA A 125 -27.66 1.03 -2.81
C ALA A 125 -26.36 0.61 -3.52
N ILE A 126 -25.85 -0.59 -3.22
CA ILE A 126 -24.64 -1.10 -3.87
C ILE A 126 -24.82 -1.28 -5.38
N ARG A 127 -25.98 -1.78 -5.85
CA ARG A 127 -26.25 -1.90 -7.29
C ARG A 127 -26.30 -0.55 -8.01
N SER A 128 -26.81 0.47 -7.34
CA SER A 128 -26.84 1.83 -7.88
C SER A 128 -25.42 2.38 -7.98
N LEU A 129 -24.62 2.19 -6.92
CA LEU A 129 -23.22 2.58 -6.90
C LEU A 129 -22.41 1.87 -7.98
N GLU A 130 -22.56 0.54 -8.13
CA GLU A 130 -21.92 -0.25 -9.20
C GLU A 130 -22.23 0.32 -10.59
N LYS A 131 -23.46 0.76 -10.83
CA LYS A 131 -23.87 1.38 -12.10
C LYS A 131 -23.20 2.73 -12.32
N ASP A 132 -23.12 3.55 -11.26
CA ASP A 132 -22.56 4.91 -11.34
C ASP A 132 -21.04 4.92 -11.52
N VAL A 133 -20.33 3.96 -10.91
CA VAL A 133 -18.86 3.83 -11.02
C VAL A 133 -18.39 3.08 -12.28
N GLY A 134 -19.28 2.84 -13.23
CA GLY A 134 -18.93 2.27 -14.54
C GLY A 134 -19.18 0.76 -14.70
N GLY A 135 -20.07 0.17 -13.89
CA GLY A 135 -20.51 -1.23 -14.05
C GLY A 135 -19.55 -2.26 -13.46
N ILE A 136 -18.62 -1.83 -12.61
CA ILE A 136 -17.68 -2.71 -11.91
C ILE A 136 -18.43 -3.39 -10.75
N LYS A 137 -18.23 -4.69 -10.57
CA LYS A 137 -18.82 -5.43 -9.45
C LYS A 137 -18.07 -5.11 -8.15
N LEU A 138 -18.79 -4.64 -7.14
CA LEU A 138 -18.24 -4.19 -5.87
C LEU A 138 -18.59 -5.16 -4.73
N ASN A 139 -17.57 -5.74 -4.10
CA ASN A 139 -17.76 -6.53 -2.88
C ASN A 139 -17.43 -5.68 -1.66
N VAL A 140 -18.38 -5.52 -0.75
CA VAL A 140 -18.20 -4.75 0.48
C VAL A 140 -17.64 -5.67 1.56
N LYS A 141 -16.48 -5.28 2.12
CA LYS A 141 -15.78 -6.02 3.18
C LYS A 141 -15.48 -5.12 4.38
N SER A 142 -15.31 -5.76 5.52
CA SER A 142 -14.88 -5.09 6.75
C SER A 142 -13.41 -4.70 6.67
N VAL A 143 -13.06 -3.52 7.18
CA VAL A 143 -11.66 -3.11 7.44
C VAL A 143 -10.90 -4.11 8.32
N THR A 144 -11.60 -4.88 9.15
CA THR A 144 -10.99 -5.91 10.02
C THR A 144 -10.43 -7.08 9.20
N GLU A 145 -10.92 -7.31 7.99
CA GLU A 145 -10.38 -8.32 7.07
C GLU A 145 -9.06 -7.91 6.41
N LEU A 146 -8.67 -6.63 6.51
CA LEU A 146 -7.37 -6.19 6.00
C LEU A 146 -6.24 -6.74 6.86
N PRO A 147 -5.09 -7.13 6.25
CA PRO A 147 -3.87 -7.44 6.97
C PRO A 147 -3.53 -6.32 7.96
N ARG A 148 -3.14 -6.68 9.20
CA ARG A 148 -2.85 -5.71 10.29
C ARG A 148 -1.89 -4.59 9.88
N ALA A 149 -0.93 -4.89 9.00
CA ALA A 149 0.03 -3.92 8.49
C ALA A 149 -0.63 -2.81 7.63
N LEU A 150 -1.61 -3.16 6.80
CA LEU A 150 -2.37 -2.22 5.99
C LEU A 150 -3.36 -1.42 6.82
N ARG A 151 -4.05 -2.08 7.75
CA ARG A 151 -5.04 -1.44 8.61
C ARG A 151 -4.46 -0.22 9.32
N LYS A 152 -3.24 -0.34 9.87
CA LYS A 152 -2.53 0.77 10.52
C LYS A 152 -2.11 1.91 9.58
N LYS A 153 -1.98 1.65 8.28
CA LYS A 153 -1.68 2.66 7.26
C LYS A 153 -2.98 3.38 6.88
N VAL A 154 -4.01 2.61 6.55
CA VAL A 154 -5.32 3.10 6.13
C VAL A 154 -6.04 3.89 7.23
N GLU A 155 -5.99 3.44 8.48
CA GLU A 155 -6.53 4.19 9.63
C GLU A 155 -5.77 5.52 9.83
N ARG A 156 -4.46 5.56 9.58
CA ARG A 156 -3.68 6.81 9.68
C ARG A 156 -4.06 7.82 8.60
N ASP A 157 -4.31 7.34 7.39
CA ASP A 157 -4.69 8.18 6.25
C ASP A 157 -6.14 8.70 6.37
N SER A 158 -7.02 7.99 7.09
CA SER A 158 -8.42 8.38 7.27
C SER A 158 -8.67 9.40 8.39
N TRP A 159 -7.78 9.51 9.38
CA TRP A 159 -7.86 10.49 10.47
C TRP A 159 -6.95 11.68 10.19
N GLY A 160 -7.35 12.52 9.22
CA GLY A 160 -6.92 13.92 9.13
C GLY A 160 -5.41 14.17 9.24
N GLY A 161 -4.59 13.56 8.38
CA GLY A 161 -3.23 14.00 8.12
C GLY A 161 -3.18 15.28 7.29
N GLY A 162 -3.92 16.30 7.71
CA GLY A 162 -3.78 17.65 7.19
C GLY A 162 -2.40 18.18 7.59
N ASP A 163 -1.45 18.06 6.67
CA ASP A 163 -0.46 19.09 6.34
C ASP A 163 -0.02 20.03 7.48
N SER A 164 0.41 19.48 8.61
CA SER A 164 0.99 20.30 9.69
C SER A 164 2.50 20.47 9.53
N ASP A 165 3.14 19.53 8.83
CA ASP A 165 4.60 19.48 8.67
C ASP A 165 5.10 20.15 7.37
N GLU A 166 4.25 20.29 6.34
CA GLU A 166 4.66 20.96 5.09
C GLU A 166 4.71 22.50 5.24
N TRP A 167 3.87 23.09 6.10
CA TRP A 167 3.91 24.53 6.39
C TRP A 167 5.11 24.95 7.26
N ARG A 168 5.60 24.08 8.14
CA ARG A 168 6.81 24.36 8.95
C ARG A 168 8.08 24.40 8.10
N SER A 169 8.06 23.76 6.93
CA SER A 169 9.25 23.58 6.09
C SER A 169 9.40 24.64 5.00
N ARG A 170 8.38 25.49 4.77
CA ARG A 170 8.44 26.58 3.77
C ARG A 170 8.77 27.97 4.33
N SER A 171 8.90 28.13 5.66
CA SER A 171 9.21 29.43 6.29
C SER A 171 10.72 29.78 6.34
N GLY A 172 11.62 28.85 5.98
CA GLY A 172 13.06 29.01 6.27
C GLY A 172 14.01 29.26 5.10
N ARG A 173 13.55 29.36 3.84
CA ARG A 173 14.46 29.41 2.67
C ARG A 173 14.10 30.47 1.64
N GLN A 174 13.76 31.66 2.12
CA GLN A 174 13.72 32.86 1.31
C GLN A 174 14.72 33.83 1.93
N TRP A 175 15.54 34.49 1.09
CA TRP A 175 16.70 35.35 1.43
C TRP A 175 18.07 34.68 1.49
N GLU A 176 18.51 34.08 0.37
CA GLU A 176 19.92 34.25 -0.04
C GLU A 176 19.95 34.73 -1.50
N HIS A 177 20.82 35.72 -1.74
CA HIS A 177 21.06 36.51 -2.95
C HIS A 177 20.34 37.88 -3.05
N SER A 178 20.89 38.88 -2.36
CA SER A 178 21.50 40.04 -3.05
C SER A 178 22.35 40.89 -2.09
N GLY A 179 23.40 41.52 -2.61
CA GLY A 179 23.97 42.76 -2.04
C GLY A 179 25.14 42.59 -1.06
N GLY A 180 26.33 42.99 -1.49
CA GLY A 180 27.58 42.81 -0.73
C GLY A 180 28.05 43.99 0.13
N LYS A 181 29.32 43.87 0.56
CA LYS A 181 30.25 44.89 1.10
C LYS A 181 29.87 45.56 2.44
N ARG A 182 30.62 45.27 3.52
CA ARG A 182 31.84 45.99 4.02
C ARG A 182 32.02 45.89 5.56
N LYS A 183 33.27 45.56 5.95
CA LYS A 183 34.09 45.98 7.12
C LYS A 183 33.45 46.25 8.51
N GLY A 184 34.00 45.57 9.53
CA GLY A 184 34.82 46.25 10.55
C GLY A 184 34.44 46.17 12.04
N HIS A 185 35.31 45.47 12.82
CA HIS A 185 35.92 45.89 14.10
C HIS A 185 35.17 45.78 15.47
N GLY A 186 35.84 45.12 16.45
CA GLY A 186 35.77 45.44 17.91
C GLY A 186 35.33 44.29 18.84
N LYS A 187 36.23 43.44 19.38
CA LYS A 187 36.93 43.48 20.71
C LYS A 187 36.06 43.24 21.97
N GLY A 188 36.36 42.15 22.71
CA GLY A 188 36.73 42.24 24.15
C GLY A 188 35.93 41.45 25.22
N GLY A 189 36.64 40.62 26.01
CA GLY A 189 36.33 40.23 27.41
C GLY A 189 35.56 38.91 27.60
N LYS A 190 36.08 37.74 28.03
CA LYS A 190 37.04 37.26 29.06
C LYS A 190 36.41 37.01 30.46
N ARG A 191 36.43 35.72 30.88
CA ARG A 191 36.37 35.13 32.25
C ARG A 191 35.02 35.25 33.01
N GLY A 192 34.54 34.31 33.82
CA GLY A 192 35.03 33.03 34.33
C GLY A 192 34.45 32.76 35.73
N GLY A 193 33.98 31.53 36.00
CA GLY A 193 34.12 30.83 37.29
C GLY A 193 33.13 31.05 38.46
N ARG A 194 32.83 29.90 39.11
CA ARG A 194 32.31 29.66 40.49
C ARG A 194 30.81 29.98 40.71
N GLY A 195 29.98 29.18 41.36
CA GLY A 195 30.16 28.00 42.20
C GLY A 195 29.30 28.15 43.47
N ARG A 196 28.54 27.09 43.83
CA ARG A 196 27.81 26.84 45.11
C ARG A 196 26.61 27.77 45.38
N ARG A 197 25.50 27.33 45.98
CA ARG A 197 25.24 26.25 46.94
C ARG A 197 24.03 25.42 46.53
#